data_AF-A0A933H0Z4-F1
#
_entry.id   AF-A0A933H0Z4-F1
#
_cell.length_a   1.000
_cell.length_b   1.000
_cell.length_c   1.000
_cell.angle_alpha   90.00
_cell.angle_beta   90.00
_cell.angle_gamma   90.00
#
_symmetry.space_group_name_H-M   'P 1'
#
loop_
_entity.id
_entity.type
_entity.pdbx_description
1 polymer ?
#
loop_
_entity_poly.entity_id
_entity_poly.type
_entity_poly.pdbx_seq_one_letter_code
_entity_poly.pdbx_strand_id
1 'polypeptide(L)'
;MAALARETCANHPDRPGTAVCIGCRKVVCRECSTQWEGIHYCATCLARRRQGERRRSGLVAWTIWGGAVAGLFLAATRLLVWAGVLLVGG
;
A
#
# COMPACT_ATOMS: atom_id res chain seq x y z
N MET A 1 -25.54 19.18 10.74
CA MET A 1 -24.51 18.82 9.74
C MET A 1 -24.82 19.56 8.42
N ALA A 2 -24.52 20.86 8.30
CA ALA A 2 -25.01 21.70 7.18
C ALA A 2 -23.97 22.64 6.54
N ALA A 3 -22.71 22.64 7.00
CA ALA A 3 -21.71 23.61 6.53
C ALA A 3 -21.19 23.34 5.10
N LEU A 4 -21.17 22.07 4.66
CA LEU A 4 -20.57 21.70 3.37
C LEU A 4 -21.40 22.10 2.15
N ALA A 5 -22.71 22.32 2.32
CA ALA A 5 -23.61 22.61 1.21
C ALA A 5 -23.39 23.99 0.56
N ARG A 6 -22.66 24.91 1.22
CA ARG A 6 -22.29 26.22 0.67
C ARG A 6 -20.93 26.24 -0.04
N GLU A 7 -20.12 25.21 0.14
CA GLU A 7 -18.80 25.14 -0.48
C GLU A 7 -18.90 24.45 -1.84
N THR A 8 -18.19 24.95 -2.85
CA THR A 8 -18.13 24.33 -4.18
C THR A 8 -17.06 23.25 -4.21
N CYS A 9 -17.17 22.31 -5.15
CA CYS A 9 -16.18 21.28 -5.31
C CYS A 9 -14.84 21.88 -5.76
N ALA A 10 -13.75 21.51 -5.10
CA ALA A 10 -12.40 21.95 -5.47
C ALA A 10 -11.96 21.56 -6.90
N ASN A 11 -12.63 20.60 -7.54
CA ASN A 11 -12.38 20.20 -8.93
C ASN A 11 -13.37 20.82 -9.92
N HIS A 12 -14.54 21.27 -9.45
CA HIS A 12 -15.63 21.76 -10.29
C HIS A 12 -16.32 22.94 -9.58
N PRO A 13 -16.08 24.19 -10.03
CA PRO A 13 -16.68 25.36 -9.40
C PRO A 13 -18.21 25.38 -9.54
N ASP A 14 -18.76 24.73 -10.56
CA ASP A 14 -20.20 24.69 -10.83
C ASP A 14 -20.98 23.67 -9.99
N ARG A 15 -20.29 22.88 -9.15
CA ARG A 15 -20.92 21.77 -8.41
C ARG A 15 -20.83 21.99 -6.90
N PRO A 16 -21.92 21.72 -6.16
CA PRO A 16 -21.90 21.80 -4.70
C PRO A 16 -21.04 20.68 -4.10
N GLY A 17 -20.31 21.06 -3.06
CA GLY A 17 -19.57 20.19 -2.19
C GLY A 17 -20.48 19.33 -1.33
N THR A 18 -20.21 18.02 -1.29
CA THR A 18 -21.02 17.07 -0.50
C THR A 18 -20.19 16.32 0.53
N ALA A 19 -18.86 16.28 0.37
CA ALA A 19 -17.96 15.58 1.28
C ALA A 19 -16.61 16.30 1.43
N VAL A 20 -15.93 16.09 2.56
CA VAL A 20 -14.55 16.56 2.80
C VAL A 20 -13.60 15.41 2.58
N CYS A 21 -12.57 15.61 1.75
CA CYS A 21 -11.47 14.64 1.65
C CYS A 21 -10.62 14.67 2.94
N ILE A 22 -10.46 13.56 3.64
CA ILE A 22 -9.63 13.53 4.86
C ILE A 22 -8.13 13.77 4.58
N GLY A 23 -7.66 13.45 3.37
CA GLY A 23 -6.25 13.55 3.00
C GLY A 23 -5.79 14.99 2.75
N CYS A 24 -6.58 15.78 2.02
CA CYS A 24 -6.23 17.15 1.66
C CYS A 24 -7.16 18.21 2.28
N ARG A 25 -8.20 17.79 3.01
CA ARG A 25 -9.21 18.63 3.66
C ARG A 25 -10.01 19.56 2.73
N LYS A 26 -9.95 19.31 1.42
CA LYS A 26 -10.75 20.04 0.43
C LYS A 26 -12.15 19.45 0.33
N VAL A 27 -13.12 20.31 0.07
CA VAL A 27 -14.50 19.91 -0.22
C VAL A 27 -14.61 19.43 -1.67
N VAL A 28 -15.30 18.30 -1.84
CA VAL A 28 -15.50 17.63 -3.13
C VAL A 28 -16.97 17.24 -3.32
N CYS A 29 -17.43 17.23 -4.57
CA CYS A 29 -18.76 16.76 -4.93
C CYS A 29 -18.85 15.23 -4.82
N ARG A 30 -20.08 14.70 -4.87
CA ARG A 30 -20.37 13.26 -4.73
C ARG A 30 -19.62 12.38 -5.72
N GLU A 31 -19.43 12.87 -6.94
CA GLU A 31 -18.70 12.17 -8.01
C GLU A 31 -17.18 12.19 -7.80
N CYS A 32 -16.65 13.29 -7.25
CA CYS A 32 -15.23 13.40 -6.92
C CYS A 32 -14.89 12.72 -5.58
N SER A 33 -15.89 12.49 -4.72
CA SER A 33 -15.74 11.79 -3.45
C SER A 33 -15.77 10.28 -3.66
N THR A 34 -14.72 9.59 -3.23
CA THR A 34 -14.70 8.13 -3.18
C THR A 34 -14.60 7.71 -1.72
N GLN A 35 -15.49 6.82 -1.29
CA GLN A 35 -15.42 6.25 0.04
C GLN A 35 -14.43 5.08 0.04
N TRP A 36 -13.50 5.11 0.98
CA TRP A 36 -12.54 4.04 1.24
C TRP A 36 -12.52 3.79 2.74
N GLU A 37 -12.80 2.56 3.17
CA GLU A 37 -12.90 2.18 4.59
C GLU A 37 -13.87 3.08 5.38
N GLY A 38 -15.00 3.46 4.76
CA GLY A 38 -15.98 4.36 5.38
C GLY A 38 -15.59 5.85 5.37
N ILE A 39 -14.40 6.20 4.90
CA ILE A 39 -13.88 7.58 4.91
C ILE A 39 -13.85 8.17 3.50
N HIS A 40 -14.19 9.45 3.36
CA HIS A 40 -14.17 10.13 2.07
C HIS A 40 -12.77 10.62 1.67
N TYR A 41 -12.37 10.27 0.45
CA TYR A 41 -11.15 10.74 -0.21
C TYR A 41 -11.46 11.32 -1.58
N CYS A 42 -10.65 12.27 -2.03
CA CYS A 42 -10.63 12.68 -3.44
C CYS A 42 -9.81 11.68 -4.28
N ALA A 43 -10.04 11.66 -5.59
CA ALA A 43 -9.35 10.77 -6.52
C ALA A 43 -7.81 10.83 -6.42
N THR A 44 -7.23 12.03 -6.24
CA THR A 44 -5.78 12.22 -6.14
C THR A 44 -5.21 11.65 -4.85
N CYS A 45 -5.83 11.93 -3.70
CA CYS A 45 -5.40 11.36 -2.41
C CYS A 45 -5.55 9.84 -2.38
N LEU A 46 -6.64 9.31 -2.94
CA LEU A 46 -6.86 7.87 -3.02
C LEU A 46 -5.83 7.19 -3.93
N ALA A 47 -5.50 7.78 -5.07
CA ALA A 47 -4.46 7.27 -5.97
C ALA A 47 -3.10 7.21 -5.26
N ARG A 48 -2.71 8.27 -4.55
CA ARG A 48 -1.45 8.29 -3.78
C ARG A 48 -1.42 7.21 -2.70
N ARG A 49 -2.54 6.98 -1.99
CA ARG A 49 -2.65 5.94 -0.95
C ARG A 49 -2.50 4.54 -1.54
N ARG A 50 -3.23 4.23 -2.62
CA ARG A 50 -3.15 2.93 -3.32
C ARG A 50 -1.75 2.65 -3.86
N GLN A 51 -1.03 3.67 -4.34
CA GLN A 51 0.35 3.51 -4.79
C GLN A 51 1.31 3.18 -3.63
N GLY A 52 1.11 3.79 -2.45
CA GLY A 52 1.87 3.49 -1.24
C GLY A 52 1.70 2.03 -0.80
N GLU A 53 0.46 1.53 -0.77
CA GLU A 53 0.17 0.14 -0.39
C GLU A 53 0.79 -0.87 -1.36
N ARG A 54 0.68 -0.64 -2.68
CA ARG A 54 1.29 -1.51 -3.70
C ARG A 54 2.82 -1.55 -3.62
N ARG A 55 3.47 -0.41 -3.36
CA ARG A 55 4.93 -0.37 -3.19
C ARG A 55 5.37 -1.14 -1.95
N ARG A 56 4.64 -0.99 -0.83
CA ARG A 56 4.95 -1.68 0.41
C ARG A 56 4.81 -3.19 0.28
N SER A 57 3.75 -3.68 -0.37
CA SER A 57 3.54 -5.11 -0.56
C SER A 57 4.60 -5.73 -1.49
N GLY A 58 5.02 -5.03 -2.54
CA GLY A 58 6.08 -5.49 -3.44
C GLY A 58 7.45 -5.64 -2.75
N LEU A 59 7.84 -4.66 -1.92
CA LEU A 59 9.10 -4.71 -1.17
C LEU A 59 9.08 -5.83 -0.12
N VAL A 60 8.00 -5.96 0.64
CA VAL A 60 7.88 -7.02 1.65
C VAL A 60 7.93 -8.40 1.00
N ALA A 61 7.15 -8.63 -0.06
CA ALA A 61 7.17 -9.90 -0.78
C ALA A 61 8.56 -10.24 -1.33
N TRP A 62 9.25 -9.25 -1.91
CA TRP A 62 10.61 -9.45 -2.43
C TRP A 62 11.62 -9.78 -1.33
N THR A 63 11.56 -9.11 -0.18
CA THR A 63 12.45 -9.42 0.95
C THR A 63 12.20 -10.80 1.55
N ILE A 64 10.93 -11.21 1.70
CA ILE A 64 10.59 -12.56 2.20
C ILE A 64 11.07 -13.63 1.24
N TRP A 65 10.81 -13.45 -0.06
CA TRP A 65 11.20 -14.43 -1.07
C TRP A 65 12.73 -14.52 -1.22
N GLY A 66 13.42 -13.38 -1.26
CA GLY A 66 14.88 -13.32 -1.28
C GLY A 66 15.50 -13.97 -0.03
N GLY A 67 14.94 -13.71 1.15
CA GLY A 67 15.37 -14.34 2.39
C GLY A 67 15.17 -15.86 2.40
N ALA A 68 14.04 -16.35 1.89
CA ALA A 68 13.77 -17.78 1.80
C ALA A 68 14.75 -18.50 0.86
N VAL A 69 15.03 -17.92 -0.31
CA VAL A 69 15.99 -18.48 -1.28
C VAL A 69 17.40 -18.49 -0.71
N ALA A 70 17.84 -17.38 -0.10
CA ALA A 70 19.16 -17.30 0.54
C ALA A 70 19.29 -18.30 1.70
N GLY A 71 18.25 -18.43 2.53
CA GLY A 71 18.22 -19.39 3.64
C GLY A 71 18.32 -20.85 3.16
N LEU A 72 17.56 -21.21 2.12
CA LEU A 72 17.61 -22.55 1.52
C LEU A 72 19.01 -22.87 0.98
N PHE A 73 19.65 -21.90 0.30
CA PHE A 73 20.98 -22.06 -0.27
C PHE A 73 22.05 -22.25 0.82
N LEU A 74 21.99 -21.46 1.89
CA LEU A 74 22.89 -21.59 3.04
C LEU A 74 22.70 -22.94 3.75
N ALA A 75 21.46 -23.39 3.92
CA ALA A 75 21.15 -24.68 4.52
C ALA A 75 21.69 -25.84 3.67
N ALA A 76 21.47 -25.82 2.35
CA ALA A 76 21.98 -26.83 1.43
C ALA A 76 23.52 -26.88 1.45
N THR A 77 24.18 -25.72 1.42
CA THR A 77 25.66 -25.64 1.50
C THR A 77 26.17 -26.21 2.82
N ARG A 78 25.52 -25.88 3.95
CA ARG A 78 25.84 -26.41 5.27
C ARG A 78 25.68 -27.93 5.33
N LEU A 79 24.61 -28.48 4.76
CA LEU A 79 24.36 -29.92 4.70
C LEU A 79 25.44 -30.65 3.89
N LEU A 80 25.84 -30.09 2.74
CA LEU A 80 26.90 -30.67 1.92
C LEU A 80 28.26 -30.71 2.65
N VAL A 81 28.60 -29.64 3.35
CA VAL A 81 29.84 -29.60 4.17
C VAL A 81 29.82 -30.66 5.26
N TRP A 82 28.72 -30.78 6.00
CA TRP A 82 28.59 -31.79 7.05
C TRP A 82 28.58 -33.22 6.50
N ALA A 83 27.94 -33.46 5.37
CA ALA A 83 27.97 -34.77 4.70
C ALA A 83 29.39 -35.17 4.29
N GLY A 84 30.19 -34.23 3.78
CA GLY A 84 31.60 -34.49 3.45
C GLY A 84 32.45 -34.84 4.67
N VAL A 85 32.24 -34.13 5.80
CA VAL A 85 32.93 -34.43 7.06
C VAL A 85 32.60 -35.84 7.56
N LEU A 86 31.33 -36.25 7.51
CA LEU A 86 30.90 -37.59 7.93
C LEU A 86 31.45 -38.69 7.02
N LEU A 87 31.63 -38.44 5.72
CA LEU A 87 32.15 -39.41 4.75
C LEU A 87 33.67 -39.59 4.80
N VAL A 88 34.43 -38.57 5.21
CA VAL A 88 35.90 -38.62 5.30
C VAL A 88 36.38 -39.01 6.71
N GLY A 89 35.60 -38.71 7.74
CA GLY A 89 35.95 -38.99 9.14
C GLY A 89 35.42 -40.31 9.70
N GLY A 90 34.69 -41.10 8.91
CA GLY A 90 34.10 -42.40 9.29
C GLY A 90 34.91 -43.60 8.84
#